data_AF-A0A1Q3EHJ7-F1
#
_entry.id   AF-A0A1Q3EHJ7-F1
#
_cell.length_a   1.000
_cell.length_b   1.000
_cell.length_c   1.000
_cell.angle_alpha   90.00
_cell.angle_beta   90.00
_cell.angle_gamma   90.00
#
_symmetry.space_group_name_H-M   'P 1'
#
loop_
_entity.id
_entity.type
_entity.pdbx_description
1 polymer ?
#
loop_
_entity_poly.entity_id
_entity_poly.type
_entity_poly.pdbx_seq_one_letter_code
_entity_poly.pdbx_strand_id
1 'polypeptide(L)'
;MVEAVCQVGCDLVLTEKGVSDLAQHHFLKHNVSCIRRVRKSDSNRIALAVGATIVNRVEDLRESDVGTGCEEMRVDKIGDEYFTVLAPCKSPHACTILLRSPSKDIPNEVDWNLQDAMSVSRNVIMDPRLVPGGGAIEMVIGVGLAQAAKRGSMTPTKYGKEGMKESTITGVETGPFLAVAEAMEVIPRTLVQNAGGNAIRVLTKLRVSS
;
A
#
# COMPACT_ATOMS: atom_id res chain seq x y z
N MET A 1 22.08 -13.34 -31.61
CA MET A 1 21.12 -12.79 -30.62
C MET A 1 20.50 -13.89 -29.78
N VAL A 2 19.72 -14.83 -30.33
CA VAL A 2 19.14 -15.93 -29.53
C VAL A 2 20.21 -16.82 -28.89
N GLU A 3 21.29 -17.11 -29.63
CA GLU A 3 22.43 -17.87 -29.10
C GLU A 3 23.08 -17.23 -27.87
N ALA A 4 23.15 -15.90 -27.82
CA ALA A 4 23.70 -15.19 -26.67
C ALA A 4 22.81 -15.42 -25.43
N VAL A 5 21.49 -15.46 -25.58
CA VAL A 5 20.57 -15.78 -24.46
C VAL A 5 20.74 -17.24 -24.02
N CYS A 6 20.85 -18.16 -24.98
CA CYS A 6 21.04 -19.58 -24.66
C CYS A 6 22.40 -19.85 -23.98
N GLN A 7 23.44 -19.08 -24.29
CA GLN A 7 24.76 -19.21 -23.65
C GLN A 7 24.74 -18.92 -22.15
N VAL A 8 23.84 -18.04 -21.70
CA VAL A 8 23.69 -17.70 -20.27
C VAL A 8 22.90 -18.76 -19.49
N GLY A 9 22.34 -19.77 -20.18
CA GLY A 9 21.64 -20.89 -19.53
C GLY A 9 20.25 -20.53 -18.98
N CYS A 10 19.54 -19.60 -19.62
CA CYS A 10 18.17 -19.24 -19.21
C CYS A 10 17.13 -20.26 -19.70
N ASP A 11 16.29 -20.77 -18.80
CA ASP A 11 15.14 -21.63 -19.15
C ASP A 11 13.89 -20.84 -19.57
N LEU A 12 13.76 -19.59 -19.11
CA LEU A 12 12.62 -18.71 -19.35
C LEU A 12 13.06 -17.30 -19.75
N VAL A 13 12.53 -16.80 -20.86
CA VAL A 13 12.79 -15.45 -21.37
C VAL A 13 11.49 -14.63 -21.36
N LEU A 14 11.52 -13.48 -20.69
CA LEU A 14 10.41 -12.54 -20.61
C LEU A 14 10.74 -11.29 -21.42
N THR A 15 9.89 -10.91 -22.37
CA THR A 15 10.10 -9.72 -23.20
C THR A 15 8.89 -8.79 -23.18
N GLU A 16 9.14 -7.48 -23.05
CA GLU A 16 8.09 -6.45 -23.17
C GLU A 16 7.56 -6.34 -24.60
N LYS A 17 8.42 -6.64 -25.59
CA LYS A 17 8.07 -6.59 -27.02
C LYS A 17 7.73 -7.97 -27.56
N GLY A 18 7.36 -8.00 -28.84
CA GLY A 18 7.19 -9.24 -29.59
C GLY A 18 8.52 -9.94 -29.85
N VAL A 19 8.43 -11.23 -30.19
CA VAL A 19 9.56 -12.09 -30.58
C VAL A 19 9.24 -12.68 -31.94
N SER A 20 10.19 -12.69 -32.86
CA SER A 20 9.99 -13.23 -34.21
C SER A 20 9.82 -14.75 -34.19
N ASP A 21 9.10 -15.31 -35.17
CA ASP A 21 8.85 -16.75 -35.22
C ASP A 21 10.15 -17.56 -35.40
N LEU A 22 11.12 -17.01 -36.13
CA LEU A 22 12.45 -17.60 -36.25
C LEU A 22 13.12 -17.72 -34.87
N ALA A 23 13.07 -16.66 -34.05
CA ALA A 23 13.64 -16.69 -32.71
C ALA A 23 12.91 -17.69 -31.80
N GLN A 24 11.58 -17.77 -31.88
CA GLN A 24 10.79 -18.77 -31.15
C GLN A 24 11.20 -20.20 -31.51
N HIS A 25 11.42 -20.48 -32.80
CA HIS A 25 11.91 -21.80 -33.25
C HIS A 25 13.29 -22.14 -32.68
N HIS A 26 14.20 -21.15 -32.61
CA HIS A 26 15.50 -21.34 -31.99
C HIS A 26 15.40 -21.56 -30.47
N PHE A 27 14.54 -20.83 -29.77
CA PHE A 27 14.29 -21.05 -28.33
C PHE A 27 13.73 -22.46 -28.07
N LEU A 28 12.77 -22.91 -28.88
CA LEU A 28 12.21 -24.26 -28.77
C LEU A 28 13.28 -25.35 -28.91
N LYS A 29 14.19 -25.21 -29.87
CA LYS A 29 15.32 -26.16 -30.05
C LYS A 29 16.26 -26.24 -28.85
N HIS A 30 16.37 -25.16 -28.08
CA HIS A 30 17.21 -25.09 -26.88
C HIS A 30 16.40 -25.29 -25.59
N ASN A 31 15.15 -25.73 -25.69
CA ASN A 31 14.24 -25.93 -24.56
C ASN A 31 14.02 -24.67 -23.70
N VAL A 32 14.08 -23.49 -24.32
CA VAL A 32 13.86 -22.20 -23.65
C VAL A 32 12.42 -21.74 -23.89
N SER A 33 11.67 -21.49 -22.83
CA SER A 33 10.33 -20.90 -22.91
C SER A 33 10.41 -19.39 -23.06
N CYS A 34 9.52 -18.80 -23.85
CA CYS A 34 9.48 -17.35 -24.04
C CYS A 34 8.07 -16.79 -23.85
N ILE A 35 7.96 -15.78 -22.97
CA ILE A 35 6.74 -15.01 -22.75
C ILE A 35 6.97 -13.61 -23.29
N ARG A 36 6.21 -13.27 -24.32
CA ARG A 36 6.29 -12.00 -25.03
C ARG A 36 5.16 -11.05 -24.64
N ARG A 37 5.38 -9.75 -24.84
CA ARG A 37 4.41 -8.68 -24.55
C ARG A 37 4.06 -8.55 -23.07
N VAL A 38 5.04 -8.79 -22.20
CA VAL A 38 4.90 -8.59 -20.75
C VAL A 38 4.80 -7.10 -20.46
N ARG A 39 3.88 -6.69 -19.58
CA ARG A 39 3.78 -5.28 -19.18
C ARG A 39 5.02 -4.89 -18.38
N LYS A 40 5.52 -3.67 -18.56
CA LYS A 40 6.68 -3.15 -17.81
C LYS A 40 6.53 -3.26 -16.28
N SER A 41 5.32 -3.03 -15.76
CA SER A 41 5.01 -3.22 -14.34
C SER A 41 5.26 -4.65 -13.86
N ASP A 42 4.91 -5.63 -14.69
CA ASP A 42 5.06 -7.05 -14.37
C ASP A 42 6.52 -7.47 -14.48
N SER A 43 7.25 -7.00 -15.50
CA SER A 43 8.69 -7.22 -15.62
C SER A 43 9.45 -6.75 -14.39
N ASN A 44 9.15 -5.55 -13.88
CA ASN A 44 9.76 -5.01 -12.66
C ASN A 44 9.45 -5.89 -11.43
N ARG A 45 8.21 -6.37 -11.30
CA ARG A 45 7.82 -7.24 -10.18
C ARG A 45 8.46 -8.62 -10.28
N ILE A 46 8.51 -9.20 -11.48
CA ILE A 46 9.16 -10.49 -11.70
C ILE A 46 10.65 -10.38 -11.38
N ALA A 47 11.34 -9.35 -11.86
CA ALA A 47 12.74 -9.09 -11.54
C ALA A 47 13.00 -9.09 -10.02
N LEU A 48 12.17 -8.39 -9.24
CA LEU A 48 12.25 -8.36 -7.78
C LEU A 48 11.87 -9.69 -7.10
N ALA A 49 10.99 -10.49 -7.70
CA ALA A 49 10.56 -11.76 -7.16
C ALA A 49 11.61 -12.86 -7.36
N VAL A 50 12.22 -12.92 -8.56
CA VAL A 50 13.16 -13.99 -8.95
C VAL A 50 14.63 -13.59 -8.82
N GLY A 51 14.91 -12.30 -8.55
CA GLY A 51 16.27 -11.77 -8.46
C GLY A 51 16.95 -11.57 -9.82
N ALA A 52 16.19 -11.33 -10.88
CA ALA A 52 16.72 -11.05 -12.21
C ALA A 52 17.00 -9.56 -12.42
N THR A 53 17.94 -9.24 -13.30
CA THR A 53 18.19 -7.86 -13.75
C THR A 53 17.53 -7.65 -15.11
N ILE A 54 16.78 -6.55 -15.26
CA ILE A 54 16.17 -6.21 -16.55
C ILE A 54 17.23 -5.60 -17.47
N VAL A 55 17.49 -6.26 -18.59
CA VAL A 55 18.47 -5.85 -19.60
C VAL A 55 17.77 -5.31 -20.85
N ASN A 56 18.28 -4.20 -21.41
CA ASN A 56 17.70 -3.56 -22.60
C ASN A 56 18.22 -4.15 -23.91
N ARG A 57 19.45 -4.66 -23.92
CA ARG A 57 20.13 -5.20 -25.09
C ARG A 57 20.62 -6.61 -24.81
N VAL A 58 20.40 -7.52 -25.76
CA VAL A 58 20.78 -8.93 -25.59
C VAL A 58 22.30 -9.10 -25.50
N GLU A 59 23.07 -8.19 -26.10
CA GLU A 59 24.53 -8.21 -26.07
C GLU A 59 25.11 -7.91 -24.67
N ASP A 60 24.35 -7.22 -23.83
CA ASP A 60 24.79 -6.84 -22.48
C ASP A 60 24.44 -7.89 -21.42
N LEU A 61 23.75 -8.98 -21.82
CA LEU A 61 23.27 -10.02 -20.91
C LEU A 61 24.44 -10.81 -20.32
N ARG A 62 24.46 -10.93 -18.99
CA ARG A 62 25.46 -11.71 -18.24
C ARG A 62 24.79 -12.78 -17.39
N GLU A 63 25.56 -13.77 -16.97
CA GLU A 63 25.10 -14.80 -16.02
C GLU A 63 24.59 -14.19 -14.71
N SER A 64 25.17 -13.07 -14.28
CA SER A 64 24.72 -12.32 -13.09
C SER A 64 23.33 -11.71 -13.22
N ASP A 65 22.80 -11.54 -14.45
CA ASP A 65 21.49 -10.94 -14.69
C ASP A 65 20.35 -11.96 -14.63
N VAL A 66 20.68 -13.26 -14.63
CA VAL A 66 19.70 -14.35 -14.63
C VAL A 66 19.18 -14.58 -13.22
N GLY A 67 17.87 -14.44 -13.06
CA GLY A 67 17.21 -14.70 -11.78
C GLY A 67 17.10 -16.20 -11.51
N THR A 68 17.71 -16.65 -10.41
CA THR A 68 17.68 -18.05 -9.94
C THR A 68 16.82 -18.24 -8.69
N GLY A 69 16.09 -17.18 -8.30
CA GLY A 69 15.29 -17.15 -7.08
C GLY A 69 13.95 -17.89 -7.18
N CYS A 70 13.55 -18.33 -8.37
CA CYS A 70 12.31 -19.07 -8.63
C CYS A 70 12.60 -20.56 -8.83
N GLU A 71 11.85 -21.43 -8.16
CA GLU A 71 12.03 -22.88 -8.26
C GLU A 71 11.23 -23.49 -9.41
N GLU A 72 10.02 -22.99 -9.65
CA GLU A 72 9.11 -23.55 -10.65
C GLU A 72 8.41 -22.43 -11.43
N MET A 73 8.33 -22.64 -12.74
CA MET A 73 7.42 -21.91 -13.63
C MET A 73 6.36 -22.88 -14.13
N ARG A 74 5.10 -22.51 -13.96
CA ARG A 74 3.96 -23.28 -14.49
C ARG A 74 2.93 -22.40 -15.13
N VAL A 75 2.13 -22.99 -16.00
CA VAL A 75 1.01 -22.31 -16.66
C VAL A 75 -0.29 -22.93 -16.18
N ASP A 76 -1.01 -22.19 -15.35
CA ASP A 76 -2.27 -22.62 -14.78
C ASP A 76 -3.43 -22.06 -15.60
N LYS A 77 -4.41 -22.91 -15.94
CA LYS A 77 -5.68 -22.45 -16.51
C LYS A 77 -6.63 -22.11 -15.37
N ILE A 78 -7.00 -20.84 -15.25
CA ILE A 78 -7.90 -20.34 -14.21
C ILE A 78 -9.11 -19.71 -14.90
N GLY A 79 -10.25 -20.41 -14.85
CA GLY A 79 -11.41 -20.07 -15.67
C GLY A 79 -11.10 -20.32 -17.15
N ASP A 80 -11.29 -19.30 -17.98
CA ASP A 80 -11.03 -19.37 -19.42
C ASP A 80 -9.67 -18.76 -19.84
N GLU A 81 -8.88 -18.30 -18.87
CA GLU A 81 -7.58 -17.65 -19.11
C GLU A 81 -6.40 -18.49 -18.59
N TYR A 82 -5.25 -18.32 -19.23
CA TYR A 82 -3.99 -18.94 -18.82
C TYR A 82 -3.13 -17.94 -18.05
N PHE A 83 -2.66 -18.34 -16.87
CA PHE A 83 -1.79 -17.56 -16.02
C PHE A 83 -0.42 -18.22 -15.94
N THR A 84 0.63 -17.44 -16.15
CA THR A 84 1.98 -17.89 -15.79
C THR A 84 2.22 -17.63 -14.30
N VAL A 85 2.57 -18.69 -13.57
CA VAL A 85 2.90 -18.63 -12.16
C VAL A 85 4.39 -18.91 -12.00
N LEU A 86 5.08 -17.99 -11.33
CA LEU A 86 6.48 -18.11 -10.92
C LEU A 86 6.50 -18.24 -9.40
N ALA A 87 6.51 -19.49 -8.92
CA ALA A 87 6.48 -19.81 -7.49
C ALA A 87 6.83 -21.29 -7.28
N PRO A 88 7.44 -21.67 -6.13
CA PRO A 88 7.86 -20.80 -5.04
C PRO A 88 9.14 -20.01 -5.35
N CYS A 89 9.27 -18.84 -4.72
CA CYS A 89 10.47 -18.02 -4.78
C CYS A 89 11.15 -17.99 -3.41
N LYS A 90 12.50 -18.08 -3.37
CA LYS A 90 13.26 -18.21 -2.10
C LYS A 90 13.22 -16.97 -1.21
N SER A 91 13.35 -15.79 -1.80
CA SER A 91 13.35 -14.50 -1.09
C SER A 91 12.69 -13.40 -1.94
N PRO A 92 11.37 -13.51 -2.20
CA PRO A 92 10.70 -12.60 -3.11
C PRO A 92 10.53 -11.21 -2.47
N HIS A 93 11.01 -10.18 -3.15
CA HIS A 93 10.74 -8.78 -2.79
C HIS A 93 9.44 -8.25 -3.43
N ALA A 94 8.76 -9.09 -4.22
CA ALA A 94 7.46 -8.83 -4.80
C ALA A 94 6.60 -10.10 -4.74
N CYS A 95 5.35 -9.95 -4.29
CA CYS A 95 4.36 -11.02 -4.20
C CYS A 95 3.07 -10.58 -4.89
N THR A 96 2.32 -11.53 -5.46
CA THR A 96 1.06 -11.27 -6.16
C THR A 96 -0.08 -11.99 -5.46
N ILE A 97 -1.16 -11.26 -5.18
CA ILE A 97 -2.43 -11.81 -4.65
C ILE A 97 -3.42 -11.84 -5.82
N LEU A 98 -3.88 -13.04 -6.18
CA LEU A 98 -4.86 -13.22 -7.25
C LEU A 98 -6.28 -13.12 -6.69
N LEU A 99 -6.97 -12.02 -6.99
CA LEU A 99 -8.37 -11.82 -6.64
C LEU A 99 -9.28 -12.47 -7.68
N ARG A 100 -10.23 -13.29 -7.23
CA ARG A 100 -11.22 -13.97 -8.09
C ARG A 100 -12.63 -13.69 -7.61
N SER A 101 -13.51 -13.35 -8.53
CA SER A 101 -14.91 -13.03 -8.26
C SER A 101 -15.79 -13.38 -9.46
N PRO A 102 -17.07 -13.73 -9.25
CA PRO A 102 -18.03 -13.93 -10.34
C PRO A 102 -18.40 -12.64 -11.09
N SER A 103 -18.27 -11.47 -10.44
CA SER A 103 -18.51 -10.15 -11.04
C SER A 103 -17.23 -9.32 -11.08
N LYS A 104 -17.11 -8.42 -12.07
CA LYS A 104 -15.98 -7.49 -12.24
C LYS A 104 -15.96 -6.35 -11.21
N ASP A 105 -17.09 -6.02 -10.60
CA ASP A 105 -17.16 -4.87 -9.67
C ASP A 105 -16.53 -5.19 -8.31
N ILE A 106 -16.73 -6.42 -7.82
CA ILE A 106 -16.26 -6.85 -6.50
C ILE A 106 -14.72 -6.84 -6.39
N PRO A 107 -13.93 -7.33 -7.38
CA PRO A 107 -12.47 -7.26 -7.32
C PRO A 107 -11.92 -5.86 -7.19
N ASN A 108 -12.55 -4.86 -7.82
CA ASN A 108 -12.07 -3.48 -7.76
C ASN A 108 -12.22 -2.91 -6.33
N GLU A 109 -13.35 -3.20 -5.67
CA GLU A 109 -13.57 -2.81 -4.28
C GLU A 109 -12.63 -3.55 -3.33
N VAL A 110 -12.42 -4.85 -3.54
CA VAL A 110 -11.51 -5.66 -2.73
C VAL A 110 -10.05 -5.22 -2.92
N ASP A 111 -9.64 -4.85 -4.14
CA ASP A 111 -8.30 -4.34 -4.44
C ASP A 111 -8.00 -3.06 -3.65
N TRP A 112 -8.95 -2.12 -3.64
CA TRP A 112 -8.82 -0.89 -2.84
C TRP A 112 -8.77 -1.18 -1.34
N ASN A 113 -9.65 -2.03 -0.83
CA ASN A 113 -9.66 -2.40 0.59
C ASN A 113 -8.36 -3.10 1.00
N LEU A 114 -7.80 -3.93 0.14
CA LEU A 114 -6.53 -4.61 0.38
C LEU A 114 -5.36 -3.62 0.37
N GLN A 115 -5.36 -2.66 -0.55
CA GLN A 115 -4.35 -1.61 -0.63
C GLN A 115 -4.34 -0.74 0.65
N ASP A 116 -5.52 -0.40 1.18
CA ASP A 116 -5.65 0.34 2.44
C ASP A 116 -5.15 -0.50 3.62
N ALA A 117 -5.56 -1.77 3.72
CA ALA A 117 -5.12 -2.68 4.77
C ALA A 117 -3.59 -2.89 4.76
N MET A 118 -2.98 -3.04 3.59
CA MET A 118 -1.53 -3.17 3.43
C MET A 118 -0.81 -1.88 3.82
N SER A 119 -1.37 -0.72 3.48
CA SER A 119 -0.81 0.59 3.84
C SER A 119 -0.81 0.81 5.35
N VAL A 120 -1.92 0.48 6.03
CA VAL A 120 -2.02 0.55 7.50
C VAL A 120 -1.05 -0.44 8.14
N SER A 121 -1.01 -1.69 7.66
CA SER A 121 -0.11 -2.72 8.19
C SER A 121 1.35 -2.30 8.08
N ARG A 122 1.74 -1.73 6.94
CA ARG A 122 3.08 -1.18 6.72
C ARG A 122 3.40 -0.06 7.72
N ASN A 123 2.47 0.87 7.93
CA ASN A 123 2.66 1.97 8.86
C ASN A 123 2.86 1.47 10.30
N VAL A 124 2.09 0.48 10.74
CA VAL A 124 2.20 -0.13 12.07
C VAL A 124 3.55 -0.83 12.27
N ILE A 125 4.05 -1.51 11.24
CA ILE A 125 5.37 -2.15 11.28
C ILE A 125 6.50 -1.11 11.36
N MET A 126 6.34 0.04 10.69
CA MET A 126 7.35 1.11 10.68
C MET A 126 7.30 1.99 11.96
N ASP A 127 6.10 2.30 12.46
CA ASP A 127 5.87 3.08 13.67
C ASP A 127 4.67 2.50 14.46
N PRO A 128 4.90 1.81 15.59
CA PRO A 128 3.85 1.11 16.32
C PRO A 128 2.99 2.04 17.21
N ARG A 129 3.14 3.36 17.12
CA ARG A 129 2.33 4.31 17.90
C ARG A 129 0.95 4.48 17.27
N LEU A 130 -0.08 4.12 18.04
CA LEU A 130 -1.47 4.13 17.59
C LEU A 130 -2.34 5.03 18.46
N VAL A 131 -3.35 5.62 17.83
CA VAL A 131 -4.42 6.38 18.47
C VAL A 131 -5.77 5.96 17.87
N PRO A 132 -6.89 6.06 18.60
CA PRO A 132 -8.21 5.78 18.05
C PRO A 132 -8.54 6.74 16.89
N GLY A 133 -8.99 6.19 15.77
CA GLY A 133 -9.41 6.97 14.59
C GLY A 133 -10.86 7.45 14.66
N GLY A 134 -11.45 7.73 13.50
CA GLY A 134 -12.89 8.05 13.38
C GLY A 134 -13.30 9.39 13.99
N GLY A 135 -12.37 10.34 14.13
CA GLY A 135 -12.64 11.64 14.75
C GLY A 135 -12.59 11.62 16.29
N ALA A 136 -12.19 10.50 16.91
CA ALA A 136 -12.16 10.35 18.36
C ALA A 136 -11.09 11.25 19.00
N ILE A 137 -9.88 11.27 18.45
CA ILE A 137 -8.78 12.12 18.96
C ILE A 137 -9.11 13.59 18.78
N GLU A 138 -9.65 13.97 17.64
CA GLU A 138 -10.07 15.33 17.35
C GLU A 138 -11.14 15.80 18.33
N MET A 139 -12.09 14.93 18.69
CA MET A 139 -13.10 15.24 19.70
C MET A 139 -12.48 15.43 21.09
N VAL A 140 -11.60 14.53 21.52
CA VAL A 140 -10.91 14.63 22.82
C VAL A 140 -10.06 15.90 22.90
N ILE A 141 -9.33 16.23 21.83
CA ILE A 141 -8.55 17.47 21.73
C ILE A 141 -9.49 18.69 21.77
N GLY A 142 -10.58 18.68 21.02
CA GLY A 142 -11.55 19.78 20.99
C GLY A 142 -12.18 20.03 22.35
N VAL A 143 -12.66 18.99 23.03
CA VAL A 143 -13.20 19.09 24.39
C VAL A 143 -12.14 19.58 25.37
N GLY A 144 -10.91 19.05 25.29
CA GLY A 144 -9.79 19.48 26.13
C GLY A 144 -9.45 20.96 25.97
N LEU A 145 -9.34 21.44 24.73
CA LEU A 145 -9.09 22.85 24.41
C LEU A 145 -10.22 23.76 24.91
N ALA A 146 -11.48 23.35 24.71
CA ALA A 146 -12.64 24.12 25.18
C ALA A 146 -12.72 24.18 26.72
N GLN A 147 -12.36 23.09 27.40
CA GLN A 147 -12.30 23.06 28.87
C GLN A 147 -11.14 23.93 29.40
N ALA A 148 -9.97 23.86 28.77
CA ALA A 148 -8.81 24.68 29.15
C ALA A 148 -9.10 26.18 28.97
N ALA A 149 -9.72 26.57 27.86
CA ALA A 149 -10.15 27.95 27.62
C ALA A 149 -11.16 28.45 28.67
N LYS A 150 -12.05 27.59 29.16
CA LYS A 150 -13.02 27.93 30.23
C LYS A 150 -12.38 28.00 31.62
N ARG A 151 -11.43 27.11 31.93
CA ARG A 151 -10.75 27.05 33.23
C ARG A 151 -9.66 28.12 33.37
N GLY A 152 -9.23 28.70 32.26
CA GLY A 152 -8.20 29.74 32.23
C GLY A 152 -6.78 29.21 32.43
N SER A 153 -6.59 27.90 32.40
CA SER A 153 -5.27 27.27 32.43
C SER A 153 -5.23 26.02 31.55
N MET A 154 -4.09 25.81 30.90
CA MET A 154 -3.76 24.55 30.24
C MET A 154 -2.82 23.75 31.13
N THR A 155 -3.32 22.69 31.76
CA THR A 155 -2.47 21.75 32.49
C THR A 155 -1.85 20.78 31.48
N PRO A 156 -0.51 20.73 31.34
CA PRO A 156 0.11 19.72 30.49
C PRO A 156 -0.26 18.33 31.00
N THR A 157 -0.72 17.46 30.09
CA THR A 157 -1.00 16.06 30.39
C THR A 157 0.27 15.34 30.82
N LYS A 158 0.12 14.14 31.42
CA LYS A 158 1.20 13.23 31.87
C LYS A 158 2.31 12.95 30.83
N TYR A 159 2.06 13.23 29.54
CA TYR A 159 3.00 13.05 28.42
C TYR A 159 3.54 14.37 27.85
N GLY A 160 3.16 15.52 28.40
CA GLY A 160 3.82 16.79 28.13
C GLY A 160 5.24 16.75 28.66
N LYS A 161 6.19 17.36 27.94
CA LYS A 161 7.58 17.47 28.40
C LYS A 161 7.60 17.98 29.84
N GLU A 162 8.25 17.24 30.75
CA GLU A 162 8.51 17.68 32.12
C GLU A 162 9.09 19.11 32.07
N GLY A 163 8.35 20.09 32.60
CA GLY A 163 8.73 21.51 32.55
C GLY A 163 7.89 22.42 31.65
N MET A 164 6.82 21.95 30.99
CA MET A 164 5.82 22.87 30.42
C MET A 164 5.13 23.65 31.56
N LYS A 165 5.39 24.96 31.63
CA LYS A 165 4.72 25.86 32.58
C LYS A 165 3.23 25.94 32.25
N GLU A 166 2.38 26.01 33.28
CA GLU A 166 0.96 26.33 33.09
C GLU A 166 0.81 27.63 32.31
N SER A 167 0.28 27.53 31.09
CA SER A 167 -0.11 28.70 30.31
C SER A 167 -1.46 29.17 30.86
N THR A 168 -1.51 30.39 31.41
CA THR A 168 -2.75 31.02 31.83
C THR A 168 -3.47 31.55 30.58
N ILE A 169 -4.63 30.98 30.24
CA ILE A 169 -5.44 31.39 29.08
C ILE A 169 -6.48 32.39 29.59
N THR A 170 -6.18 33.68 29.55
CA THR A 170 -7.12 34.71 30.05
C THR A 170 -7.40 35.79 29.02
N GLY A 171 -8.64 36.29 29.02
CA GLY A 171 -9.06 37.39 28.16
C GLY A 171 -9.13 37.00 26.68
N VAL A 172 -8.49 37.80 25.82
CA VAL A 172 -8.58 37.70 24.35
C VAL A 172 -8.05 36.37 23.80
N GLU A 173 -7.16 35.71 24.53
CA GLU A 173 -6.56 34.43 24.13
C GLU A 173 -7.55 33.25 24.17
N THR A 174 -8.68 33.38 24.87
CA THR A 174 -9.71 32.31 24.94
C THR A 174 -10.40 32.06 23.59
N GLY A 175 -10.59 33.11 22.79
CA GLY A 175 -11.29 33.05 21.50
C GLY A 175 -10.63 32.09 20.50
N PRO A 176 -9.32 32.21 20.24
CA PRO A 176 -8.58 31.27 19.39
C PRO A 176 -8.67 29.81 19.83
N PHE A 177 -8.60 29.51 21.13
CA PHE A 177 -8.68 28.13 21.64
C PHE A 177 -10.08 27.53 21.39
N LEU A 178 -11.14 28.32 21.59
CA LEU A 178 -12.50 27.89 21.29
C LEU A 178 -12.72 27.69 19.79
N ALA A 179 -12.16 28.58 18.95
CA ALA A 179 -12.25 28.44 17.50
C ALA A 179 -11.55 27.17 17.00
N VAL A 180 -10.37 26.84 17.54
CA VAL A 180 -9.68 25.58 17.22
C VAL A 180 -10.45 24.37 17.74
N ALA A 181 -11.00 24.45 18.96
CA ALA A 181 -11.84 23.39 19.51
C ALA A 181 -13.04 23.07 18.62
N GLU A 182 -13.73 24.10 18.11
CA GLU A 182 -14.84 23.94 17.18
C GLU A 182 -14.38 23.39 15.81
N ALA A 183 -13.23 23.85 15.32
CA ALA A 183 -12.65 23.38 14.06
C ALA A 183 -12.31 21.87 14.10
N MET A 184 -11.88 21.34 15.26
CA MET A 184 -11.62 19.90 15.43
C MET A 184 -12.87 19.04 15.22
N GLU A 185 -14.07 19.60 15.39
CA GLU A 185 -15.30 18.84 15.16
C GLU A 185 -15.65 18.65 13.69
N VAL A 186 -14.98 19.35 12.77
CA VAL A 186 -15.24 19.23 11.33
C VAL A 186 -15.01 17.81 10.85
N ILE A 187 -13.95 17.14 11.31
CA ILE A 187 -13.61 15.76 10.89
C ILE A 187 -14.72 14.76 11.27
N PRO A 188 -15.08 14.57 12.56
CA PRO A 188 -16.16 13.67 12.94
C PRO A 188 -17.51 14.09 12.35
N ARG A 189 -17.76 15.40 12.17
CA ARG A 189 -18.99 15.90 11.52
C ARG A 189 -19.10 15.41 10.09
N THR A 190 -18.05 15.60 9.29
CA THR A 190 -18.01 15.18 7.89
C THR A 190 -18.11 13.66 7.76
N LEU A 191 -17.45 12.89 8.64
CA LEU A 191 -17.57 11.43 8.65
C LEU A 191 -19.01 10.97 8.88
N VAL A 192 -19.72 11.57 9.85
CA VAL A 192 -21.13 11.23 10.13
C VAL A 192 -22.04 11.64 8.97
N GLN A 193 -21.80 12.79 8.35
CA GLN A 193 -22.57 13.24 7.18
C GLN A 193 -22.38 12.31 5.98
N ASN A 194 -21.15 11.91 5.69
CA ASN A 194 -20.83 10.97 4.61
C ASN A 194 -21.45 9.59 4.83
N ALA A 195 -21.60 9.18 6.09
CA ALA A 195 -22.31 7.95 6.47
C ALA A 195 -23.85 8.08 6.47
N GLY A 196 -24.41 9.25 6.12
CA GLY A 196 -25.86 9.51 6.14
C GLY A 196 -26.46 9.67 7.54
N GLY A 197 -25.63 9.86 8.57
CA GLY A 197 -26.06 9.99 9.95
C GLY A 197 -26.45 11.42 10.37
N ASN A 198 -27.16 11.53 11.50
CA ASN A 198 -27.44 12.84 12.10
C ASN A 198 -26.22 13.34 12.89
N ALA A 199 -25.45 14.23 12.26
CA ALA A 199 -24.21 14.80 12.82
C ALA A 199 -24.42 15.47 14.19
N ILE A 200 -25.51 16.22 14.37
CA ILE A 200 -25.79 16.94 15.63
C ILE A 200 -25.94 15.93 16.77
N ARG A 201 -26.74 14.89 16.56
CA ARG A 201 -27.00 13.86 17.59
C ARG A 201 -25.73 13.09 17.95
N VAL A 202 -24.93 12.72 16.95
CA VAL A 202 -23.70 11.94 17.17
C VAL A 202 -22.63 12.78 17.85
N LEU A 203 -22.36 14.00 17.38
CA LEU A 203 -21.37 14.90 17.98
C LEU A 203 -21.73 15.24 19.43
N THR A 204 -23.02 15.47 19.72
CA THR A 204 -23.46 15.73 21.10
C THR A 204 -23.16 14.54 22.01
N LYS A 205 -23.38 13.31 21.55
CA LYS A 205 -23.02 12.10 22.31
C LYS A 205 -21.51 11.97 22.50
N LEU A 206 -20.73 12.21 21.43
CA LEU A 206 -19.27 12.13 21.47
C LEU A 206 -18.68 13.15 22.46
N ARG A 207 -19.18 14.39 22.49
CA ARG A 207 -18.77 15.44 23.45
C ARG A 207 -19.00 15.05 24.91
N VAL A 208 -20.07 14.33 25.21
CA VAL A 208 -20.38 13.86 26.58
C VAL A 208 -19.51 12.67 26.97
N SER A 209 -19.09 11.88 25.98
CA SER A 209 -18.34 10.64 26.18
C SER A 209 -16.81 10.83 26.15
N SER A 210 -16.34 12.03 25.75
CA SER A 210 -14.92 12.41 25.63
C SER A 210 -14.48 13.24 26.82
#